data_AF-A0A3C1JLN1-F1
#
_entry.id   AF-A0A3C1JLN1-F1
#
_cell.length_a   1.000
_cell.length_b   1.000
_cell.length_c   1.000
_cell.angle_alpha   90.00
_cell.angle_beta   90.00
_cell.angle_gamma   90.00
#
_symmetry.space_group_name_H-M   'P 1'
#
loop_
_entity.id
_entity.type
_entity.pdbx_description
1 polymer ?
#
loop_
_entity_poly.entity_id
_entity_poly.type
_entity_poly.pdbx_seq_one_letter_code
_entity_poly.pdbx_strand_id
1 'polypeptide(L)'
;MRTIVWFRGKDLRVTDHEPLMRGSTTGEVIPLLVLEDSYFGSGDRSATDESQGSRGKRPPHRLQFFLDAVTALRSDLEAIGSTLVTVKGRATEVVPRLAREW
;
A
#
# COMPACT_ATOMS: atom_id res chain seq x y z
N MET A 1 4.78 5.98 -21.36
CA MET A 1 5.42 5.11 -20.34
C MET A 1 4.45 4.98 -19.17
N ARG A 2 4.38 3.82 -18.53
CA ARG A 2 3.58 3.58 -17.33
C ARG A 2 4.47 3.50 -16.11
N THR A 3 4.04 4.13 -15.01
CA THR A 3 4.79 4.16 -13.76
C THR A 3 3.90 3.65 -12.64
N ILE A 4 4.35 2.62 -11.91
CA ILE A 4 3.68 2.19 -10.68
C ILE A 4 4.15 3.10 -9.55
N VAL A 5 3.22 3.76 -8.86
CA VAL A 5 3.48 4.47 -7.60
C VAL A 5 2.96 3.61 -6.47
N TRP A 6 3.89 2.98 -5.74
CA TRP A 6 3.58 2.08 -4.66
C TRP A 6 3.43 2.83 -3.33
N PHE A 7 2.19 2.91 -2.83
CA PHE A 7 1.84 3.45 -1.53
C PHE A 7 2.04 2.42 -0.41
N ARG A 8 2.47 2.91 0.75
CA ARG A 8 2.60 2.13 1.99
C ARG A 8 1.76 2.79 3.09
N GLY A 9 1.60 2.11 4.22
CA GLY A 9 0.78 2.63 5.32
C GLY A 9 1.24 3.94 5.97
N LYS A 10 2.33 4.59 5.49
CA LYS A 10 2.87 5.84 6.04
C LYS A 10 2.68 7.06 5.12
N ASP A 11 2.34 6.85 3.86
CA ASP A 11 2.32 7.88 2.81
C ASP A 11 1.00 7.90 2.04
N LEU A 12 -0.11 7.52 2.69
CA LEU A 12 -1.46 7.51 2.11
C LEU A 12 -2.01 8.94 1.90
N ARG A 13 -1.42 9.70 0.97
CA ARG A 13 -1.80 11.07 0.62
C ARG A 13 -1.46 11.38 -0.83
N VAL A 14 -2.22 12.29 -1.45
CA VAL A 14 -1.90 12.85 -2.77
C VAL A 14 -1.00 14.08 -2.65
N THR A 15 -1.32 14.97 -1.69
CA THR A 15 -0.60 16.24 -1.49
C THR A 15 0.82 16.01 -1.00
N ASP A 16 1.76 16.77 -1.55
CA ASP A 16 3.18 16.71 -1.18
C ASP A 16 3.73 15.28 -1.21
N HIS A 17 3.43 14.58 -2.31
CA HIS A 17 3.84 13.20 -2.53
C HIS A 17 4.79 13.12 -3.74
N GLU A 18 6.08 13.27 -3.49
CA GLU A 18 7.12 13.32 -4.54
C GLU A 18 7.05 12.16 -5.55
N PRO A 19 6.85 10.88 -5.16
CA PRO A 19 6.73 9.78 -6.12
C PRO A 19 5.56 9.96 -7.09
N LEU A 20 4.42 10.49 -6.61
CA LEU A 20 3.25 10.74 -7.43
C LEU A 20 3.50 11.89 -8.40
N MET A 21 4.12 12.97 -7.92
CA MET A 21 4.53 14.12 -8.74
C MET A 21 5.54 13.74 -9.81
N ARG A 22 6.59 12.98 -9.48
CA ARG A 22 7.57 12.54 -10.49
C ARG A 22 6.92 11.60 -11.52
N GLY A 23 6.11 10.65 -11.07
CA GLY A 23 5.42 9.72 -11.96
C GLY A 23 4.52 10.43 -12.97
N SER A 24 3.75 11.43 -12.53
CA SER A 24 2.81 12.16 -13.39
C SER A 24 3.49 12.98 -14.48
N THR A 25 4.74 13.40 -14.28
CA THR A 25 5.53 14.07 -15.33
C THR A 25 6.03 13.12 -16.43
N THR A 26 6.03 11.80 -16.18
CA THR A 26 6.58 10.79 -17.10
C THR A 26 5.50 10.12 -17.96
N GLY A 27 4.25 10.11 -17.50
CA GLY A 27 3.13 9.51 -18.23
C GLY A 27 2.03 9.00 -17.31
N GLU A 28 1.43 7.89 -17.71
CA GLU A 28 0.37 7.23 -16.93
C GLU A 28 0.92 6.71 -15.60
N VAL A 29 0.26 7.07 -14.50
CA VAL A 29 0.59 6.59 -13.16
C VAL A 29 -0.45 5.58 -12.72
N ILE A 30 0.02 4.45 -12.17
CA ILE A 30 -0.80 3.42 -11.56
C ILE A 30 -0.55 3.44 -10.04
N PRO A 31 -1.43 4.09 -9.25
CA PRO A 31 -1.38 4.04 -7.79
C PRO A 31 -1.64 2.62 -7.29
N LEU A 32 -0.68 2.04 -6.58
CA LEU A 32 -0.74 0.66 -6.08
C LEU A 32 -0.61 0.63 -4.56
N LEU A 33 -1.51 -0.05 -3.88
CA LEU A 33 -1.38 -0.46 -2.49
C LEU A 33 -1.37 -1.99 -2.40
N VAL A 34 -0.27 -2.55 -1.89
CA VAL A 34 -0.19 -3.98 -1.59
C VAL A 34 -0.65 -4.21 -0.14
N LEU A 35 -1.72 -4.97 0.04
CA LEU A 35 -2.26 -5.39 1.33
C LEU A 35 -1.51 -6.63 1.83
N GLU A 36 -0.42 -6.40 2.56
CA GLU A 36 0.37 -7.44 3.24
C GLU A 36 -0.29 -7.89 4.56
N ASP A 37 -0.08 -9.14 4.98
CA ASP A 37 -0.65 -9.68 6.22
C ASP A 37 -0.15 -8.93 7.48
N SER A 38 1.00 -8.28 7.39
CA SER A 38 1.54 -7.37 8.42
C SER A 38 0.62 -6.18 8.73
N TYR A 39 -0.27 -5.78 7.81
CA TYR A 39 -1.28 -4.76 8.07
C TYR A 39 -2.38 -5.24 9.02
N PHE A 40 -2.65 -6.54 9.08
CA PHE A 40 -3.78 -7.11 9.82
C PHE A 40 -3.38 -7.79 11.14
N GLY A 41 -2.07 -7.93 11.39
CA GLY A 41 -1.55 -8.39 12.67
C GLY A 41 -1.40 -9.91 12.81
N SER A 42 -0.99 -10.57 11.74
CA SER A 42 -0.43 -11.92 11.81
C SER A 42 0.64 -12.02 10.74
N GLY A 43 1.82 -11.51 11.07
CA GLY A 43 3.04 -11.85 10.33
C GLY A 43 3.39 -13.29 10.67
N ASP A 44 3.48 -14.11 9.63
CA ASP A 44 4.06 -15.45 9.55
C ASP A 44 4.20 -16.24 10.88
N ARG A 45 3.38 -17.28 11.05
CA ARG A 45 3.48 -18.23 12.17
C ARG A 45 4.74 -19.11 12.11
N SER A 46 5.64 -18.92 11.14
CA SER A 46 6.85 -19.75 10.96
C SER A 46 8.13 -19.19 11.61
N ALA A 47 8.12 -18.01 12.23
CA ALA A 47 9.29 -17.51 12.97
C ALA A 47 9.20 -17.92 14.46
N THR A 48 9.63 -19.14 14.77
CA THR A 48 10.04 -19.60 16.11
C THR A 48 11.30 -18.84 16.54
N ASP A 49 11.15 -17.57 16.88
CA ASP A 49 12.13 -16.84 17.69
C ASP A 49 11.37 -16.33 18.93
N GLU A 50 11.52 -17.08 20.02
CA GLU A 50 10.87 -16.86 21.32
C GLU A 50 11.37 -15.59 22.03
N SER A 51 12.26 -14.82 21.39
CA SER A 51 12.91 -13.64 21.96
C SER A 51 12.17 -12.31 21.72
N GLN A 52 11.08 -12.29 20.94
CA GLN A 52 10.25 -11.09 20.77
C GLN A 52 8.79 -11.38 21.07
N GLY A 53 8.35 -10.90 22.25
CA GLY A 53 7.01 -11.08 22.80
C GLY A 53 5.89 -10.92 21.76
N SER A 54 4.98 -11.90 21.78
CA SER A 54 3.65 -11.90 21.18
C SER A 54 3.36 -10.73 20.24
N ARG A 55 3.68 -10.90 18.94
CA ARG A 55 3.24 -9.98 17.87
C ARG A 55 1.73 -10.14 17.69
N GLY A 56 0.99 -9.59 18.65
CA GLY A 56 -0.46 -9.65 18.71
C GLY A 56 -1.11 -8.92 17.53
N LYS A 57 -2.34 -9.33 17.24
CA LYS A 57 -3.24 -8.72 16.27
C LYS A 57 -3.21 -7.19 16.40
N ARG A 58 -3.16 -6.48 15.26
CA ARG A 58 -3.22 -5.00 15.25
C ARG A 58 -4.53 -4.59 15.95
N PRO A 59 -4.51 -3.62 16.89
CA PRO A 59 -5.71 -3.25 17.61
C PRO A 59 -6.78 -2.74 16.64
N PRO A 60 -8.08 -3.08 16.85
CA PRO A 60 -9.15 -2.78 15.89
C PRO A 60 -9.23 -1.31 15.46
N HIS A 61 -9.04 -0.37 16.37
CA HIS A 61 -9.07 1.06 16.06
C HIS A 61 -7.98 1.47 15.05
N ARG A 62 -6.81 0.82 15.10
CA ARG A 62 -5.70 1.11 14.17
C ARG A 62 -5.93 0.47 12.82
N LEU A 63 -6.63 -0.67 12.77
CA LEU A 63 -7.07 -1.26 11.52
C LEU A 63 -8.15 -0.39 10.87
N GLN A 64 -9.14 0.06 11.64
CA GLN A 64 -10.19 0.95 11.13
C GLN A 64 -9.59 2.25 10.57
N PHE A 65 -8.71 2.91 11.34
CA PHE A 65 -8.02 4.11 10.87
C PHE A 65 -7.25 3.89 9.56
N PHE A 66 -6.61 2.73 9.39
CA PHE A 66 -5.93 2.38 8.15
C PHE A 66 -6.93 2.23 6.99
N LEU A 67 -8.06 1.54 7.19
CA LEU A 67 -9.10 1.40 6.16
C LEU A 67 -9.71 2.74 5.78
N ASP A 68 -9.94 3.62 6.76
CA ASP A 68 -10.44 4.98 6.53
C ASP A 68 -9.44 5.79 5.71
N ALA A 69 -8.14 5.72 6.04
CA ALA A 69 -7.08 6.40 5.30
C ALA A 69 -6.92 5.88 3.86
N VAL A 70 -7.05 4.56 3.64
CA VAL A 70 -7.04 3.97 2.29
C VAL A 70 -8.26 4.42 1.48
N THR A 71 -9.42 4.55 2.12
CA THR A 71 -10.65 5.03 1.48
C THR A 71 -10.53 6.51 1.10
N ALA A 72 -9.99 7.35 2.00
CA ALA A 72 -9.70 8.75 1.71
C ALA A 72 -8.71 8.89 0.54
N LEU A 73 -7.60 8.14 0.55
CA LEU A 73 -6.63 8.14 -0.55
C LEU A 73 -7.28 7.77 -1.89
N ARG A 74 -8.16 6.75 -1.92
CA ARG A 74 -8.90 6.39 -3.14
C ARG A 74 -9.73 7.57 -3.65
N SER A 75 -10.49 8.20 -2.77
CA SER A 75 -11.33 9.36 -3.13
C SER A 75 -10.49 10.53 -3.66
N ASP A 76 -9.35 10.81 -3.02
CA ASP A 76 -8.45 11.89 -3.45
C ASP A 76 -7.84 11.60 -4.83
N LEU A 77 -7.49 10.34 -5.11
CA LEU A 77 -7.01 9.90 -6.43
C LEU A 77 -8.11 9.97 -7.50
N GLU A 78 -9.34 9.59 -7.16
CA GLU A 78 -10.51 9.67 -8.05
C GLU A 78 -10.85 11.12 -8.42
N ALA A 79 -10.72 12.06 -7.46
CA ALA A 79 -10.92 13.48 -7.71
C ALA A 79 -9.93 14.08 -8.74
N ILE A 80 -8.76 13.45 -8.92
CA ILE A 80 -7.75 13.87 -9.92
C ILE A 80 -7.72 12.96 -11.16
N GLY A 81 -8.75 12.12 -11.36
CA GLY A 81 -8.92 11.30 -12.56
C GLY A 81 -8.13 9.98 -12.58
N SER A 82 -7.70 9.50 -11.41
CA SER A 82 -7.04 8.20 -11.24
C SER A 82 -7.86 7.28 -10.33
N THR A 83 -7.34 6.12 -9.95
CA THR A 83 -7.95 5.28 -8.91
C THR A 83 -6.88 4.41 -8.23
N LEU A 84 -7.13 4.05 -6.96
CA LEU A 84 -6.22 3.19 -6.20
C LEU A 84 -6.41 1.71 -6.58
N VAL A 85 -5.36 1.07 -7.05
CA VAL A 85 -5.31 -0.38 -7.24
C VAL A 85 -4.87 -1.05 -5.94
N THR A 86 -5.67 -1.98 -5.42
CA THR A 86 -5.37 -2.73 -4.20
C THR A 86 -5.16 -4.20 -4.50
N VAL A 87 -4.03 -4.77 -4.08
CA VAL A 87 -3.69 -6.18 -4.31
C VAL A 87 -3.24 -6.82 -3.00
N LYS A 88 -3.73 -8.02 -2.67
CA LYS A 88 -3.25 -8.77 -1.50
C LYS A 88 -1.98 -9.56 -1.86
N GLY A 89 -0.99 -9.59 -0.97
CA GLY A 89 0.21 -10.43 -1.14
C GLY A 89 1.45 -9.82 -0.49
N ARG A 90 2.63 -10.39 -0.77
CA ARG A 90 3.92 -9.82 -0.36
C ARG A 90 4.36 -8.76 -1.36
N ALA A 91 4.70 -7.56 -0.89
CA ALA A 91 5.08 -6.47 -1.80
C ALA A 91 6.31 -6.81 -2.67
N THR A 92 7.25 -7.57 -2.11
CA THR A 92 8.46 -8.06 -2.79
C THR A 92 8.17 -8.98 -3.98
N GLU A 93 6.97 -9.57 -4.05
CA GLU A 93 6.54 -10.43 -5.16
C GLU A 93 5.58 -9.70 -6.08
N VAL A 94 4.61 -8.99 -5.51
CA VAL A 94 3.55 -8.31 -6.24
C VAL A 94 4.10 -7.17 -7.08
N VAL A 95 4.92 -6.27 -6.50
CA VAL A 95 5.38 -5.08 -7.21
C VAL A 95 6.25 -5.44 -8.42
N PRO A 96 7.28 -6.30 -8.33
CA PRO A 96 8.09 -6.66 -9.50
C PRO A 96 7.31 -7.44 -10.55
N ARG A 97 6.32 -8.25 -10.15
CA ARG A 97 5.45 -8.97 -11.07
C ARG A 97 4.61 -8.00 -11.88
N LEU A 98 3.90 -7.09 -11.22
CA LEU A 98 3.05 -6.09 -11.89
C LEU A 98 3.86 -5.14 -12.77
N ALA A 99 5.07 -4.76 -12.35
CA ALA A 99 5.97 -3.92 -13.14
C ALA A 99 6.41 -4.58 -14.47
N ARG A 100 6.33 -5.92 -14.59
CA ARG A 100 6.59 -6.63 -15.85
C ARG A 100 5.34 -6.83 -16.70
N GLU A 101 4.18 -6.90 -16.06
CA GLU A 101 2.91 -7.21 -16.73
C GLU A 101 2.21 -5.97 -17.31
N TRP A 102 2.48 -4.76 -16.78
CA TRP A 102 1.71 -3.54 -17.06
C TRP A 102 2.47 -2.45 -17.82
#